data_AF-A0A803PV35-F1
#
_entry.id   AF-A0A803PV35-F1
#
_cell.length_a   1.000
_cell.length_b   1.000
_cell.length_c   1.000
_cell.angle_alpha   90.00
_cell.angle_beta   90.00
_cell.angle_gamma   90.00
#
_symmetry.space_group_name_H-M   'P 1'
#
loop_
_entity.id
_entity.type
_entity.pdbx_description
1 polymer ?
#
loop_
_entity_poly.entity_id
_entity_poly.type
_entity_poly.pdbx_seq_one_letter_code
_entity_poly.pdbx_strand_id
1 'polypeptide(L)'
;MDEVAAEVYAWLIVFQWAKRNNWHDFALVTDSSVVLQAFSTERYPNWKCIPWFSTAIKLKHNFSNVSMQSINRTHLAFVDSLANSARCSESDKLSPLHTIQRINPLNR
;
A
#
# COMPACT_ATOMS: atom_id res chain seq x y z
N MET A 1 -0.25 2.68 -12.08
CA MET A 1 -1.12 3.25 -11.02
C MET A 1 -0.62 4.65 -10.71
N ASP A 2 -1.52 5.58 -10.42
CA ASP A 2 -1.17 6.91 -9.90
C ASP A 2 -0.65 6.76 -8.46
N GLU A 3 0.45 7.44 -8.11
CA GLU A 3 1.14 7.30 -6.81
C GLU A 3 0.18 7.58 -5.64
N VAL A 4 -0.64 8.64 -5.77
CA VAL A 4 -1.65 9.02 -4.79
C VAL A 4 -2.71 7.92 -4.61
N ALA A 5 -3.12 7.28 -5.70
CA ALA A 5 -4.12 6.22 -5.64
C ALA A 5 -3.59 4.97 -4.94
N ALA A 6 -2.30 4.65 -5.14
CA ALA A 6 -1.64 3.55 -4.45
C ALA A 6 -1.53 3.80 -2.94
N GLU A 7 -1.18 5.02 -2.53
CA GLU A 7 -1.12 5.39 -1.11
C GLU A 7 -2.49 5.38 -0.44
N VAL A 8 -3.53 5.90 -1.09
CA VAL A 8 -4.91 5.82 -0.58
C VAL A 8 -5.34 4.38 -0.39
N TYR A 9 -4.96 3.50 -1.32
CA TYR A 9 -5.22 2.06 -1.18
C TYR A 9 -4.43 1.44 -0.03
N ALA A 10 -3.15 1.80 0.15
CA ALA A 10 -2.35 1.35 1.28
C ALA A 10 -2.98 1.74 2.63
N TRP A 11 -3.49 2.97 2.75
CA TRP A 11 -4.21 3.42 3.95
C TRP A 11 -5.47 2.61 4.22
N LEU A 12 -6.25 2.28 3.17
CA LEU A 12 -7.40 1.40 3.30
C LEU A 12 -6.99 0.02 3.86
N ILE A 13 -5.89 -0.56 3.36
CA ILE A 13 -5.37 -1.84 3.86
C ILE A 13 -4.96 -1.74 5.32
N VAL A 14 -4.27 -0.67 5.72
CA VAL A 14 -3.89 -0.43 7.12
C VAL A 14 -5.13 -0.37 8.02
N PHE A 15 -6.17 0.36 7.63
CA PHE A 15 -7.42 0.42 8.41
C PHE A 15 -8.11 -0.93 8.50
N GLN A 16 -8.16 -1.71 7.42
CA GLN A 16 -8.72 -3.06 7.45
C GLN A 16 -7.93 -3.98 8.38
N TRP A 17 -6.60 -3.88 8.35
CA TRP A 17 -5.73 -4.64 9.23
C TRP A 17 -5.89 -4.24 10.69
N ALA A 18 -5.90 -2.95 11.01
CA ALA A 18 -6.15 -2.43 12.36
C ALA A 18 -7.49 -2.93 12.91
N LYS A 19 -8.55 -2.90 12.10
CA LYS A 19 -9.86 -3.44 12.46
C LYS A 19 -9.82 -4.93 12.75
N ARG A 20 -9.13 -5.72 11.92
CA ARG A 20 -8.98 -7.17 12.13
C ARG A 20 -8.22 -7.52 13.41
N ASN A 21 -7.32 -6.63 13.86
CA ASN A 21 -6.55 -6.81 15.09
C ASN A 21 -7.21 -6.16 16.32
N ASN A 22 -8.43 -5.65 16.21
CA ASN A 22 -9.13 -4.92 17.29
C ASN A 22 -8.32 -3.74 17.85
N TRP A 23 -7.59 -3.04 17.00
CA TRP A 23 -6.94 -1.80 17.39
C TRP A 23 -8.00 -0.71 17.49
N HIS A 24 -7.98 0.05 18.59
CA HIS A 24 -8.90 1.16 18.84
C HIS A 24 -8.20 2.53 18.82
N ASP A 25 -6.88 2.51 19.03
CA ASP A 25 -6.02 3.68 19.20
C ASP A 25 -4.69 3.43 18.48
N PHE A 26 -4.37 4.25 17.47
CA PHE A 26 -3.11 4.12 16.74
C PHE A 26 -2.69 5.40 16.02
N ALA A 27 -1.43 5.43 15.61
CA ALA A 27 -0.85 6.48 14.77
C ALA A 27 -0.56 5.95 13.37
N LEU A 28 -0.97 6.71 12.37
CA LEU A 28 -0.65 6.50 10.96
C LEU A 28 0.43 7.50 10.56
N VAL A 29 1.53 6.98 10.04
CA VAL A 29 2.68 7.78 9.62
C VAL A 29 2.82 7.66 8.11
N THR A 30 3.00 8.81 7.44
CA THR A 30 3.22 8.88 5.99
C THR A 30 4.26 9.94 5.66
N ASP A 31 4.96 9.80 4.54
CA ASP A 31 5.77 10.86 3.93
C ASP A 31 4.95 11.71 2.95
N SER A 32 3.75 11.26 2.57
CA SER A 32 2.87 11.95 1.63
C SER A 32 1.99 12.99 2.29
N SER A 33 2.34 14.26 2.05
CA SER A 33 1.56 15.41 2.49
C SER A 33 0.18 15.49 1.82
N VAL A 34 0.08 15.05 0.56
CA VAL A 34 -1.17 15.10 -0.22
C VAL A 34 -2.21 14.16 0.38
N VAL A 35 -1.83 12.91 0.64
CA VAL A 35 -2.76 11.92 1.23
C VAL A 35 -3.07 12.27 2.67
N LEU A 36 -2.07 12.72 3.45
CA LEU A 36 -2.31 13.21 4.81
C LEU A 36 -3.34 14.35 4.84
N GLN A 37 -3.19 15.34 3.97
CA GLN A 37 -4.11 16.46 3.87
C GLN A 37 -5.50 16.00 3.43
N ALA A 38 -5.57 15.08 2.46
CA ALA A 38 -6.83 14.50 2.00
C ALA A 38 -7.61 13.85 3.15
N PHE A 39 -6.96 12.96 3.94
CA PHE A 39 -7.60 12.29 5.07
C PHE A 39 -7.89 13.21 6.28
N SER A 40 -7.12 14.28 6.44
CA SER A 40 -7.34 15.29 7.49
C SER A 40 -8.51 16.22 7.15
N THR A 41 -8.67 16.57 5.88
CA THR A 41 -9.76 17.43 5.39
C THR A 41 -10.98 16.64 4.90
N GLU A 42 -10.87 15.32 4.87
CA GLU A 42 -11.86 14.37 4.34
C GLU A 42 -12.30 14.70 2.90
N ARG A 43 -11.35 15.24 2.12
CA ARG A 43 -11.54 15.58 0.71
C ARG A 43 -10.79 14.59 -0.18
N TYR A 44 -11.45 14.17 -1.25
CA TYR A 44 -10.86 13.27 -2.23
C TYR A 44 -9.65 13.92 -2.92
N PRO A 45 -8.49 13.25 -2.97
CA PRO A 45 -7.32 13.80 -3.66
C PRO A 45 -7.39 13.60 -5.18
N ASN A 46 -8.09 12.56 -5.65
CA ASN A 46 -8.31 12.29 -7.07
C ASN A 46 -9.62 11.50 -7.26
N TRP A 47 -10.35 11.75 -8.35
CA TRP A 47 -11.55 11.00 -8.74
C TRP A 47 -11.32 9.49 -8.86
N LYS A 48 -10.12 9.07 -9.27
CA LYS A 48 -9.78 7.65 -9.48
C LYS A 48 -9.79 6.81 -8.20
N CYS A 49 -9.63 7.44 -7.03
CA CYS A 49 -9.51 6.74 -5.74
C CYS A 49 -10.74 6.90 -4.84
N ILE A 50 -11.82 7.53 -5.33
CA ILE A 50 -13.04 7.78 -4.55
C ILE A 50 -13.56 6.54 -3.82
N PRO A 51 -13.71 5.35 -4.47
CA PRO A 51 -14.26 4.18 -3.79
C PRO A 51 -13.42 3.72 -2.59
N TRP A 52 -12.10 3.70 -2.75
CA TRP A 52 -11.16 3.32 -1.69
C TRP A 52 -11.14 4.36 -0.57
N PHE A 53 -11.08 5.64 -0.94
CA PHE A 53 -11.06 6.74 0.02
C PHE A 53 -12.34 6.78 0.87
N SER A 54 -13.52 6.69 0.26
CA SER A 54 -14.79 6.67 1.00
C SER A 54 -14.87 5.48 1.97
N THR A 55 -14.34 4.32 1.57
CA THR A 55 -14.30 3.14 2.44
C THR A 55 -13.32 3.33 3.59
N ALA A 56 -12.15 3.90 3.31
CA ALA A 56 -11.12 4.18 4.31
C ALA A 56 -11.60 5.19 5.37
N ILE A 57 -12.28 6.27 4.95
CA ILE A 57 -12.88 7.26 5.86
C ILE A 57 -13.95 6.61 6.76
N LYS A 58 -14.85 5.80 6.20
CA LYS A 58 -15.83 5.05 7.01
C LYS A 58 -15.16 4.15 8.04
N LEU A 59 -14.03 3.52 7.71
CA LEU A 59 -13.27 2.71 8.65
C LEU A 59 -12.59 3.58 9.72
N LYS A 60 -11.96 4.69 9.33
CA LYS A 60 -11.34 5.67 10.23
C LYS A 60 -12.28 6.09 11.36
N HIS A 61 -13.55 6.40 11.05
CA HIS A 61 -14.54 6.79 12.07
C HIS A 61 -14.97 5.68 13.03
N ASN A 62 -14.67 4.41 12.74
CA ASN A 62 -14.98 3.32 13.68
C ASN A 62 -13.91 3.14 14.77
N PHE A 63 -12.77 3.80 14.63
CA PHE A 63 -11.71 3.79 15.64
C PHE A 63 -11.91 4.93 16.62
N SER A 64 -11.56 4.69 17.89
CA SER A 64 -11.74 5.66 18.97
C SER A 64 -10.82 6.86 18.79
N ASN A 65 -9.57 6.61 18.39
CA ASN A 65 -8.63 7.67 18.08
C ASN A 65 -7.59 7.22 17.05
N VAL A 66 -7.42 8.03 16.02
CA VAL A 66 -6.47 7.82 14.92
C VAL A 66 -5.72 9.11 14.73
N SER A 67 -4.46 9.13 15.16
CA SER A 67 -3.56 10.24 14.86
C SER A 67 -2.89 10.01 13.51
N MET A 68 -2.76 11.06 12.70
CA MET A 68 -2.12 11.00 11.40
C MET A 68 -0.97 12.01 11.40
N GLN A 69 0.25 11.56 11.15
CA GLN A 69 1.44 12.39 11.25
C GLN A 69 2.26 12.29 9.96
N SER A 70 2.85 13.41 9.56
CA SER A 70 3.90 13.37 8.54
C SER A 70 5.25 13.17 9.23
N ILE A 71 6.07 12.28 8.69
CA ILE A 71 7.45 12.10 9.14
C ILE A 71 8.37 12.23 7.94
N ASN A 72 9.51 12.89 8.15
CA ASN A 72 10.51 13.09 7.10
C ASN A 72 11.04 11.73 6.62
N ARG A 73 11.14 11.59 5.28
CA ARG A 73 11.48 10.36 4.55
C ARG A 73 12.68 9.59 5.11
N THR A 74 13.66 10.31 5.66
CA THR A 74 14.86 9.74 6.29
C THR A 74 14.55 8.77 7.44
N HIS A 75 13.41 8.94 8.13
CA HIS A 75 12.98 8.06 9.22
C HIS A 75 12.06 6.92 8.76
N LEU A 76 11.60 6.92 7.51
CA LEU A 76 10.74 5.89 6.91
C LEU A 76 11.51 4.90 6.02
N ALA A 77 12.84 4.99 5.98
CA ALA A 77 13.70 4.13 5.15
C ALA A 77 13.40 2.62 5.31
N PHE A 78 13.00 2.18 6.51
CA PHE A 78 12.57 0.80 6.75
C PHE A 78 11.25 0.45 6.02
N VAL A 79 10.25 1.33 6.10
CA VAL A 79 8.95 1.13 5.42
C VAL A 79 9.12 1.23 3.91
N ASP A 80 9.92 2.19 3.44
CA ASP A 80 10.28 2.32 2.03
C ASP A 80 11.02 1.08 1.51
N SER A 81 11.90 0.49 2.31
CA SER A 81 12.60 -0.74 1.95
C SER A 81 11.64 -1.94 1.82
N LEU A 82 10.61 -2.02 2.68
CA LEU A 82 9.56 -3.04 2.62
C LEU A 82 8.69 -2.87 1.39
N ALA A 83 8.22 -1.65 1.12
CA ALA A 83 7.40 -1.35 -0.06
C ALA A 83 8.18 -1.61 -1.36
N ASN A 84 9.46 -1.22 -1.42
CA ASN A 84 10.33 -1.53 -2.55
C ASN A 84 10.55 -3.03 -2.72
N SER A 85 10.76 -3.77 -1.64
CA SER A 85 10.95 -5.23 -1.69
C SER A 85 9.69 -5.94 -2.20
N ALA A 86 8.51 -5.52 -1.75
CA ALA A 86 7.24 -6.05 -2.25
C ALA A 86 7.08 -5.80 -3.76
N ARG A 87 7.38 -4.59 -4.24
CA ARG A 87 7.33 -4.25 -5.67
C ARG A 87 8.30 -5.09 -6.51
N CYS A 88 9.53 -5.29 -6.03
CA CYS A 88 10.51 -6.15 -6.71
C CYS A 88 10.04 -7.62 -6.76
N SER A 89 9.41 -8.12 -5.69
CA SER A 89 8.91 -9.50 -5.64
C SER A 89 7.79 -9.81 -6.64
N GLU A 90 7.05 -8.80 -7.10
CA GLU A 90 6.06 -8.95 -8.17
C GLU A 90 6.68 -8.90 -9.56
N SER A 91 7.86 -8.28 -9.68
CA SER A 91 8.61 -8.16 -10.93
C SER A 91 9.22 -9.52 -11.36
N ASP A 92 9.61 -10.35 -10.39
CA ASP A 92 10.18 -11.69 -10.64
C ASP A 92 9.14 -12.75 -11.05
N LYS A 93 7.84 -12.47 -10.85
CA LYS A 93 6.75 -13.39 -11.23
C LYS A 93 6.42 -13.33 -12.73
N LEU A 94 7.08 -12.46 -13.48
CA LEU A 94 7.00 -12.34 -14.95
C LEU A 94 8.23 -12.95 -15.63
N SER A 95 8.59 -14.17 -15.25
CA SER A 95 9.42 -15.04 -16.08
C SER A 95 8.53 -16.11 -16.72
N PRO A 96 8.11 -15.97 -18.00
CA PRO A 96 7.56 -17.07 -18.72
C PRO A 96 8.69 -18.03 -19.14
N LEU A 97 8.50 -19.29 -18.77
CA LEU A 97 9.06 -20.49 -19.42
C LEU A 97 10.53 -20.81 -19.10
N HIS A 98 10.69 -21.66 -18.09
CA HIS A 98 11.45 -22.91 -18.24
C HIS A 98 11.07 -23.56 -19.58
N THR A 99 11.80 -23.24 -20.64
CA THR A 99 11.82 -24.05 -21.85
C THR A 99 12.61 -25.31 -21.51
N ILE A 100 11.89 -26.38 -21.14
CA ILE A 100 12.44 -27.73 -21.17
C ILE A 100 12.72 -28.05 -22.64
N GLN A 101 13.96 -27.84 -23.10
CA GLN A 101 14.44 -28.55 -24.27
C GLN A 101 14.90 -29.93 -23.82
N ARG A 102 14.04 -30.92 -24.10
CA ARG A 102 14.36 -32.35 -24.06
C ARG A 102 15.65 -32.58 -24.85
N ILE A 103 16.61 -33.20 -24.18
CA ILE A 103 17.78 -33.84 -24.77
C ILE A 103 17.25 -34.98 -25.65
N ASN A 104 17.43 -34.89 -26.98
CA ASN A 104 17.29 -36.07 -27.85
C ASN A 104 18.63 -36.83 -27.81
N PRO A 105 18.64 -38.12 -27.42
CA PRO A 105 19.84 -38.93 -27.49
C PRO A 105 20.21 -39.20 -28.95
N LEU A 106 21.53 -39.15 -29.20
CA LEU A 106 22.21 -39.51 -30.44
C LEU A 106 21.61 -40.75 -31.11
N ASN A 107 21.39 -40.67 -32.42
CA ASN A 107 21.30 -41.84 -33.27
C ASN A 107 22.18 -41.64 -34.52
N ARG A 108 23.25 -42.44 -34.55
CA ARG A 108 24.10 -42.91 -35.66
C ARG A 108 24.30 -42.02 -36.88
#